data_AF-A0A2A8HQB6-F1
#
_entry.id   AF-A0A2A8HQB6-F1
#
_cell.length_a   1.000
_cell.length_b   1.000
_cell.length_c   1.000
_cell.angle_alpha   90.00
_cell.angle_beta   90.00
_cell.angle_gamma   90.00
#
_symmetry.space_group_name_H-M   'P 1'
#
loop_
_entity.id
_entity.type
_entity.pdbx_description
1 polymer ?
#
loop_
_entity_poly.entity_id
_entity_poly.type
_entity_poly.pdbx_seq_one_letter_code
_entity_poly.pdbx_strand_id
1 'polypeptide(L)' 'MGKYNFSEEFKRDAVAQITERGYPVAEVSQRLGVSPHPLYAWKRQLAKVVSGDGLR' A
#
# COMPACT_ATOMS: atom_id res chain seq x y z
N MET A 1 -9.09 -17.20 -8.92
CA MET A 1 -7.99 -16.40 -8.33
C MET A 1 -8.42 -15.97 -6.93
N GLY A 2 -7.84 -16.57 -5.90
CA GLY A 2 -8.12 -16.18 -4.52
C GLY A 2 -7.71 -14.73 -4.32
N LYS A 3 -8.64 -13.88 -3.86
CA LYS A 3 -8.30 -12.56 -3.38
C LYS A 3 -7.36 -12.76 -2.20
N TYR A 4 -6.07 -12.50 -2.37
CA TYR A 4 -5.14 -12.44 -1.26
C TYR A 4 -5.63 -11.31 -0.34
N ASN A 5 -6.35 -11.69 0.72
CA ASN A 5 -6.90 -10.77 1.69
C ASN A 5 -5.78 -10.37 2.65
N PHE A 6 -4.96 -9.42 2.21
CA PHE A 6 -4.00 -8.77 3.10
C PHE A 6 -4.74 -7.91 4.12
N SER A 7 -4.35 -8.00 5.39
CA SER A 7 -4.86 -7.16 6.47
C SER A 7 -4.60 -5.68 6.18
N GLU A 8 -5.48 -4.80 6.64
CA GLU A 8 -5.33 -3.36 6.43
C GLU A 8 -4.04 -2.82 7.04
N GLU A 9 -3.62 -3.34 8.20
CA GLU A 9 -2.36 -3.00 8.83
C GLU A 9 -1.16 -3.32 7.93
N PHE A 10 -1.17 -4.50 7.28
CA PHE A 10 -0.14 -4.89 6.33
C PHE A 10 -0.11 -3.95 5.11
N LYS A 11 -1.28 -3.56 4.58
CA LYS A 11 -1.36 -2.63 3.45
C LYS A 11 -0.82 -1.25 3.82
N ARG A 12 -1.13 -0.76 5.02
CA ARG A 12 -0.65 0.52 5.54
C ARG A 12 0.86 0.49 5.72
N ASP A 13 1.42 -0.54 6.34
CA ASP A 13 2.87 -0.67 6.51
C ASP A 13 3.60 -0.73 5.17
N ALA A 14 3.11 -1.54 4.23
CA ALA A 14 3.70 -1.64 2.90
C ALA A 14 3.68 -0.29 2.15
N VAL A 15 2.59 0.48 2.27
CA VAL A 15 2.49 1.80 1.66
C VAL A 15 3.33 2.84 2.39
N ALA A 16 3.40 2.80 3.72
CA ALA A 16 4.27 3.63 4.54
C ALA A 16 5.74 3.47 4.14
N GLN A 17 6.20 2.25 3.88
CA GLN A 17 7.54 2.01 3.35
C GLN A 17 7.77 2.69 1.99
N ILE A 18 6.74 2.76 1.14
CA ILE A 18 6.83 3.41 -0.18
C ILE A 18 6.76 4.94 -0.06
N THR A 19 5.90 5.48 0.80
CA THR A 19 5.62 6.92 0.87
C THR A 19 6.44 7.65 1.92
N GLU A 20 6.63 7.08 3.11
CA GLU A 20 7.35 7.70 4.22
C GLU A 20 8.86 7.41 4.12
N ARG A 21 9.24 6.16 3.82
CA ARG A 21 10.65 5.80 3.63
C ARG A 21 11.16 6.05 2.20
N GLY A 22 10.25 6.24 1.25
CA GLY A 22 10.59 6.52 -0.15
C GLY A 22 11.11 5.29 -0.92
N TYR A 23 10.88 4.07 -0.43
CA TYR A 23 11.35 2.87 -1.14
C TYR A 23 10.54 2.62 -2.43
N PRO A 24 11.20 2.13 -3.50
CA PRO A 24 10.50 1.78 -4.72
C PRO A 24 9.59 0.56 -4.50
N VAL A 25 8.44 0.56 -5.18
CA VAL A 25 7.44 -0.52 -5.10
C VAL A 25 8.06 -1.90 -5.38
N ALA A 26 9.01 -1.98 -6.31
CA ALA A 26 9.72 -3.21 -6.65
C ALA A 26 10.57 -3.75 -5.50
N GLU A 27 11.22 -2.89 -4.70
CA GLU A 27 12.00 -3.32 -3.54
C GLU A 27 11.07 -3.79 -2.43
N VAL A 28 10.03 -3.02 -2.12
CA VAL A 28 9.03 -3.37 -1.08
C VAL A 28 8.31 -4.68 -1.44
N SER A 29 7.96 -4.87 -2.71
CA SER A 29 7.38 -6.11 -3.24
C SER A 29 8.28 -7.32 -3.00
N GLN A 30 9.57 -7.20 -3.33
CA GLN A 30 10.55 -8.27 -3.12
C GLN A 30 10.78 -8.57 -1.64
N ARG A 31 10.89 -7.53 -0.81
CA ARG A 31 11.12 -7.66 0.65
C ARG A 31 9.95 -8.30 1.36
N LEU A 32 8.72 -7.93 0.98
CA LEU A 32 7.49 -8.46 1.59
C LEU A 32 7.00 -9.76 0.94
N GLY A 33 7.59 -10.19 -0.17
CA GLY A 33 7.15 -11.38 -0.92
C GLY A 33 5.75 -11.22 -1.53
N VAL A 34 5.32 -9.98 -1.81
CA VAL A 34 4.00 -9.68 -2.36
C VAL A 34 4.11 -9.13 -3.77
N SER A 35 3.11 -9.37 -4.59
CA SER A 35 3.09 -8.82 -5.95
C SER A 35 3.06 -7.28 -5.93
N PRO A 36 3.72 -6.61 -6.88
CA PRO A 36 3.74 -5.15 -6.95
C PRO A 36 2.40 -4.54 -7.37
N HIS A 37 1.54 -5.32 -8.03
CA HIS A 37 0.25 -4.88 -8.55
C HIS A 37 -0.70 -4.31 -7.46
N PRO A 38 -0.98 -5.02 -6.35
CA PRO A 38 -1.80 -4.47 -5.26
C PRO A 38 -1.15 -3.27 -4.54
N LEU A 39 0.18 -3.17 -4.49
CA LEU A 39 0.87 -2.04 -3.83
C LEU A 39 0.54 -0.70 -4.50
N TYR A 40 0.48 -0.67 -5.85
CA TYR A 40 0.03 0.52 -6.57
C TYR A 40 -1.42 0.88 -6.26
N ALA A 41 -2.31 -0.11 -6.15
CA ALA A 41 -3.70 0.12 -5.80
C ALA A 41 -3.83 0.68 -4.38
N TRP A 42 -3.15 0.09 -3.39
CA TRP A 42 -3.21 0.53 -2.00
C TRP A 42 -2.61 1.93 -1.82
N LYS A 43 -1.51 2.24 -2.50
CA LYS A 43 -0.91 3.58 -2.49
C LYS A 43 -1.93 4.64 -2.94
N ARG A 44 -2.69 4.36 -4.00
CA ARG A 44 -3.74 5.25 -4.50
C ARG A 44 -4.93 5.36 -3.52
N GLN A 45 -5.35 4.25 -2.93
CA GLN A 45 -6.44 4.24 -1.96
C GLN A 45 -6.07 5.00 -0.69
N LEU A 46 -4.87 4.81 -0.15
CA LEU A 46 -4.38 5.48 1.06
C LEU A 46 -4.10 6.98 0.82
N ALA A 47 -3.56 7.35 -0.34
CA ALA A 47 -3.41 8.76 -0.71
C ALA A 47 -4.78 9.48 -0.73
N LYS A 48 -5.83 8.80 -1.22
CA LYS A 48 -7.20 9.34 -1.20
C LYS A 48 -7.78 9.45 0.22
N VAL A 49 -7.39 8.57 1.13
CA VAL A 49 -7.82 8.62 2.54
C VAL A 49 -7.15 9.78 3.27
N VAL A 50 -5.85 10.00 3.09
CA VAL A 50 -5.11 11.10 3.75
C VAL A 50 -5.58 12.48 3.29
N SER A 51 -6.05 12.63 2.05
CA SER A 51 -6.67 13.87 1.58
C SER A 51 -8.20 13.91 1.76
N GLY A 52 -8.79 12.95 2.48
CA GLY A 52 -10.22 12.66 2.47
C GLY A 52 -10.99 12.88 3.77
N ASP A 53 -10.33 13.19 4.89
CA ASP A 53 -11.01 13.71 6.11
C ASP A 53 -11.31 15.21 5.94
N GLY A 54 -12.06 15.54 4.89
CA GLY A 54 -12.50 16.89 4.56
C GLY A 54 -14.00 17.01 4.24
N LEU A 55 -14.79 15.94 4.44
CA LEU A 55 -16.24 16.02 4.45
C LEU A 55 -16.88 14.78 5.11
N ARG A 56 -17.00 14.79 6.43
CA ARG A 56 -18.12 14.16 7.18
C ARG A 56 -18.23 14.75 8.57
#